data_AF-A0A2X5EDR7-F1
#
_entry.id   AF-A0A2X5EDR7-F1
#
_cell.length_a   1.000
_cell.length_b   1.000
_cell.length_c   1.000
_cell.angle_alpha   90.00
_cell.angle_beta   90.00
_cell.angle_gamma   90.00
#
_symmetry.space_group_name_H-M   'P 1'
#
loop_
_entity.id
_entity.type
_entity.pdbx_description
1 polymer ?
#
loop_
_entity_poly.entity_id
_entity_poly.type
_entity_poly.pdbx_seq_one_letter_code
_entity_poly.pdbx_strand_id
1 'polypeptide(L)'
;MMIIYLIMAVSAGREYVEATFSGGQNYLVYAIIMAITFAAGVFIILQGVRLILAEIVPAFTGFSEKLVPNARPALDCPVVYPYAPNAVLIGFLFSFLGGLVGLFLLGQMKLVLILPGVVPHFFTGATAGVFGNATGGRRGAMIGAFANGLLITFLPVLLLPVLGAIGFANTTFSDADFGVIGILLGNLARYLSPMAITGLVVALFALLVAYNVLAKNKKATAEVQENSGAKE
;
A
#
# COMPACT_ATOMS: atom_id res chain seq x y z
N MET A 1 -0.45 17.21 -9.74
CA MET A 1 -0.48 16.43 -11.00
C MET A 1 -0.30 17.26 -12.25
N MET A 2 -1.01 18.40 -12.40
CA MET A 2 -0.84 19.27 -13.58
C MET A 2 0.62 19.63 -13.88
N ILE A 3 1.37 20.10 -12.89
CA ILE A 3 2.80 20.43 -13.03
C ILE A 3 3.60 19.22 -13.52
N ILE A 4 3.33 18.02 -13.00
CA ILE A 4 4.05 16.80 -13.40
C ILE A 4 3.73 16.42 -14.83
N TYR A 5 2.45 16.38 -15.22
CA TYR A 5 2.07 16.07 -16.60
C TYR A 5 2.64 17.08 -17.59
N LEU A 6 2.70 18.37 -17.23
CA LEU A 6 3.34 19.40 -18.05
C LEU A 6 4.84 19.16 -18.21
N ILE A 7 5.56 18.90 -17.11
CA ILE A 7 7.00 18.58 -17.17
C ILE A 7 7.24 17.35 -18.04
N MET A 8 6.45 16.28 -17.86
CA MET A 8 6.58 15.06 -18.66
C MET A 8 6.29 15.31 -20.14
N ALA A 9 5.22 16.04 -20.46
CA ALA A 9 4.86 16.33 -21.85
C ALA A 9 5.91 17.21 -22.55
N VAL A 10 6.48 18.19 -21.84
CA VAL A 10 7.60 19.00 -22.35
C VAL A 10 8.86 18.15 -22.52
N SER A 11 9.20 17.30 -21.54
CA SER A 11 10.41 16.47 -21.58
C SER A 11 10.35 15.39 -22.66
N ALA A 12 9.16 14.82 -22.91
CA ALA A 12 8.94 13.83 -23.96
C ALA A 12 8.97 14.45 -25.36
N GLY A 13 8.74 15.76 -25.47
CA GLY A 13 8.75 16.49 -26.72
C GLY A 13 7.39 16.52 -27.43
N ARG A 14 7.12 17.64 -28.10
CA ARG A 14 5.84 17.90 -28.78
C ARG A 14 5.48 16.80 -29.78
N GLU A 15 6.37 16.52 -30.73
CA GLU A 15 6.11 15.58 -31.82
C GLU A 15 5.75 14.18 -31.31
N TYR A 16 6.46 13.70 -30.30
CA TYR A 16 6.23 12.39 -29.72
C TYR A 16 4.87 12.30 -29.03
N VAL A 17 4.50 13.30 -28.24
CA VAL A 17 3.21 13.35 -27.54
C VAL A 17 2.05 13.50 -28.53
N GLU A 18 2.21 14.35 -29.55
CA GLU A 18 1.16 14.62 -30.54
C GLU A 18 0.87 13.41 -31.43
N ALA A 19 1.92 12.68 -31.84
CA ALA A 19 1.79 11.50 -32.67
C ALA A 19 1.31 10.25 -31.91
N THR A 20 1.72 10.11 -30.64
CA THR A 20 1.55 8.83 -29.91
C THR A 20 0.38 8.85 -28.92
N PHE A 21 0.11 9.99 -28.27
CA PHE A 21 -0.78 10.04 -27.11
C PHE A 21 -1.95 11.01 -27.24
N SER A 22 -1.74 12.19 -27.80
CA SER A 22 -2.77 13.24 -27.80
C SER A 22 -3.79 13.10 -28.94
N GLY A 23 -3.55 12.18 -29.88
CA GLY A 23 -4.38 12.04 -31.08
C GLY A 23 -4.38 13.30 -31.95
N GLY A 24 -3.22 13.96 -32.07
CA GLY A 24 -3.05 15.20 -32.84
C GLY A 24 -3.50 16.48 -32.13
N GLN A 25 -3.95 16.40 -30.87
CA GLN A 25 -4.21 17.59 -30.05
C GLN A 25 -2.91 18.21 -29.54
N ASN A 26 -2.92 19.51 -29.23
CA ASN A 26 -1.74 20.17 -28.67
C ASN A 26 -1.23 19.46 -27.39
N TYR A 27 0.07 19.17 -27.33
CA TYR A 27 0.67 18.39 -26.24
C TYR A 27 0.47 18.99 -24.83
N LEU A 28 0.39 20.32 -24.69
CA LEU A 28 0.13 20.98 -23.40
C LEU A 28 -1.33 20.85 -23.00
N VAL A 29 -2.25 21.00 -23.96
CA VAL A 29 -3.69 20.82 -23.72
C VAL A 29 -3.96 19.37 -23.28
N TYR A 30 -3.34 18.40 -23.95
CA TYR A 30 -3.40 17.00 -23.56
C TYR A 30 -2.91 16.79 -22.12
N ALA A 31 -1.76 17.37 -21.75
CA ALA A 31 -1.23 17.28 -20.38
C ALA A 31 -2.18 17.86 -19.32
N ILE A 32 -2.85 18.98 -19.63
CA ILE A 32 -3.86 19.59 -18.75
C ILE A 32 -5.08 18.67 -18.61
N ILE A 33 -5.59 18.12 -19.73
CA ILE A 33 -6.72 17.18 -19.71
C ILE A 33 -6.38 15.96 -18.85
N MET A 34 -5.20 15.36 -19.03
CA MET A 34 -4.76 14.21 -18.23
C MET A 34 -4.68 14.54 -16.75
N ALA A 35 -4.22 15.74 -16.39
CA ALA A 35 -4.19 16.19 -15.01
C ALA A 35 -5.59 16.35 -14.38
N ILE A 36 -6.54 16.89 -15.15
CA ILE A 36 -7.95 17.02 -14.72
C ILE A 36 -8.59 15.64 -14.59
N THR A 37 -8.37 14.75 -15.54
CA THR A 37 -8.87 13.36 -15.50
C THR A 37 -8.35 12.61 -14.29
N PHE A 38 -7.07 12.78 -13.94
CA PHE A 38 -6.51 12.22 -12.71
C PHE A 38 -7.24 12.78 -11.47
N ALA A 39 -7.45 14.09 -11.40
CA ALA A 39 -8.14 14.72 -10.28
C ALA A 39 -9.60 14.23 -10.16
N ALA A 40 -10.30 14.08 -11.29
CA ALA A 40 -11.64 13.49 -11.34
C ALA A 40 -11.65 12.04 -10.84
N GLY A 41 -10.67 11.23 -11.25
CA GLY A 41 -10.49 9.87 -10.76
C GLY A 41 -10.30 9.82 -9.24
N VAL A 42 -9.42 10.67 -8.68
CA VAL A 42 -9.23 10.78 -7.22
C VAL A 42 -10.53 11.20 -6.53
N PHE A 43 -11.28 12.15 -7.09
CA PHE A 43 -12.57 12.55 -6.53
C PHE A 43 -13.57 11.39 -6.50
N ILE A 44 -13.69 10.63 -7.60
CA ILE A 44 -14.56 9.44 -7.68
C ILE A 44 -14.15 8.41 -6.62
N ILE A 45 -12.84 8.15 -6.44
CA ILE A 45 -12.35 7.25 -5.40
C ILE A 45 -12.76 7.74 -4.01
N LEU A 46 -12.55 9.03 -3.71
CA LEU A 46 -12.90 9.60 -2.40
C LEU A 46 -14.41 9.53 -2.11
N GLN A 47 -15.25 9.76 -3.12
CA GLN A 47 -16.71 9.62 -2.97
C GLN A 47 -17.12 8.14 -2.83
N GLY A 48 -16.57 7.26 -3.66
CA GLY A 48 -16.86 5.83 -3.62
C GLY A 48 -16.47 5.18 -2.29
N VAL A 49 -15.30 5.52 -1.75
CA VAL A 49 -14.86 5.04 -0.44
C VAL A 49 -15.81 5.51 0.66
N ARG A 50 -16.21 6.78 0.66
CA ARG A 50 -17.15 7.30 1.68
C ARG A 50 -18.50 6.58 1.62
N LEU A 51 -19.02 6.34 0.41
CA LEU A 51 -20.25 5.59 0.20
C LEU A 51 -20.13 4.16 0.76
N ILE A 52 -19.06 3.45 0.40
CA ILE A 52 -18.83 2.07 0.87
C ILE A 52 -18.70 2.02 2.39
N LEU A 53 -17.97 2.97 3.00
CA LEU A 53 -17.83 3.02 4.46
C LEU A 53 -19.15 3.29 5.17
N ALA A 54 -20.02 4.13 4.60
CA ALA A 54 -21.32 4.43 5.17
C ALA A 54 -22.23 3.20 5.26
N GLU A 55 -22.09 2.24 4.34
CA GLU A 55 -22.89 1.01 4.32
C GLU A 55 -22.21 -0.15 5.05
N ILE A 56 -20.90 -0.36 4.81
CA ILE A 56 -20.17 -1.51 5.37
C ILE A 56 -19.94 -1.36 6.87
N VAL A 57 -19.63 -0.16 7.38
CA VAL A 57 -19.33 0.01 8.81
C VAL A 57 -20.56 -0.34 9.68
N PRO A 58 -21.78 0.16 9.39
CA PRO A 58 -22.99 -0.28 10.09
C PRO A 58 -23.35 -1.75 9.84
N ALA A 59 -23.14 -2.28 8.63
CA ALA A 59 -23.39 -3.70 8.38
C ALA A 59 -22.49 -4.60 9.26
N PHE A 60 -21.24 -4.19 9.50
CA PHE A 60 -20.32 -4.94 10.36
C PHE A 60 -20.66 -4.88 11.84
N THR A 61 -21.40 -3.87 12.32
CA THR A 61 -21.83 -3.88 13.74
C THR A 61 -22.75 -5.07 14.00
N GLY A 62 -23.68 -5.37 13.07
CA GLY A 62 -24.54 -6.55 13.15
C GLY A 62 -23.78 -7.88 13.18
N PHE A 63 -22.69 -8.00 12.42
CA PHE A 63 -21.79 -9.17 12.50
C PHE A 63 -21.01 -9.23 13.83
N SER A 64 -20.55 -8.08 14.31
CA SER A 64 -19.79 -7.99 15.56
C SER A 64 -20.64 -8.33 16.79
N GLU A 65 -21.94 -8.04 16.75
CA GLU A 65 -22.89 -8.31 17.84
C GLU A 65 -23.30 -9.79 17.90
N LYS A 66 -23.38 -10.48 16.74
CA LYS A 66 -23.92 -11.85 16.68
C LYS A 66 -22.87 -12.95 16.48
N LEU A 67 -21.81 -12.70 15.70
CA LEU A 67 -20.88 -13.75 15.28
C LEU A 67 -19.50 -13.63 15.92
N VAL A 68 -18.90 -12.43 15.90
CA VAL A 68 -17.53 -12.21 16.41
C VAL A 68 -17.45 -10.93 17.25
N PRO A 69 -17.65 -11.02 18.59
CA PRO A 69 -17.60 -9.87 19.49
C PRO A 69 -16.29 -9.11 19.40
N ASN A 70 -16.40 -7.79 19.16
CA ASN A 70 -15.28 -6.85 18.99
C ASN A 70 -14.47 -7.01 17.69
N ALA A 71 -14.99 -7.68 16.66
CA ALA A 71 -14.36 -7.70 15.35
C ALA A 71 -14.30 -6.27 14.75
N ARG A 72 -13.14 -5.93 14.18
CA ARG A 72 -12.95 -4.69 13.41
C ARG A 72 -12.76 -5.06 11.95
N PRO A 73 -13.55 -4.50 11.01
CA PRO A 73 -13.40 -4.80 9.59
C PRO A 73 -12.05 -4.26 9.08
N ALA A 74 -11.28 -5.12 8.42
CA ALA A 74 -10.12 -4.72 7.64
C ALA A 74 -10.58 -4.39 6.22
N LEU A 75 -10.53 -3.11 5.86
CA LEU A 75 -10.91 -2.60 4.54
C LEU A 75 -9.67 -2.16 3.76
N ASP A 76 -9.83 -1.96 2.46
CA ASP A 76 -8.74 -1.54 1.58
C ASP A 76 -8.17 -0.18 2.02
N CYS A 77 -6.89 0.04 1.74
CA CYS A 77 -6.12 1.20 2.16
C CYS A 77 -6.75 2.57 1.81
N PRO A 78 -7.55 2.75 0.73
CA PRO A 78 -8.23 4.02 0.48
C PRO A 78 -9.21 4.43 1.58
N VAL A 79 -9.59 3.54 2.50
CA VAL A 79 -10.39 3.86 3.69
C VAL A 79 -9.84 5.05 4.46
N VAL A 80 -8.51 5.25 4.47
CA VAL A 80 -7.89 6.36 5.21
C VAL A 80 -7.86 7.68 4.42
N TYR A 81 -8.14 7.66 3.11
CA TYR A 81 -7.97 8.82 2.24
C TYR A 81 -8.94 9.97 2.54
N PRO A 82 -10.23 9.72 2.86
CA PRO A 82 -11.15 10.77 3.25
C PRO A 82 -10.72 11.60 4.46
N TYR A 83 -9.88 11.05 5.34
CA TYR A 83 -9.46 11.69 6.60
C TYR A 83 -8.29 12.66 6.39
N ALA A 84 -7.45 12.45 5.38
CA ALA A 84 -6.36 13.38 5.05
C ALA A 84 -6.10 13.49 3.53
N PRO A 85 -7.03 14.06 2.74
CA PRO A 85 -6.93 14.09 1.27
C PRO A 85 -5.68 14.81 0.75
N ASN A 86 -5.21 15.85 1.45
CA ASN A 86 -3.98 16.54 1.08
C ASN A 86 -2.74 15.67 1.30
N ALA A 87 -2.73 14.85 2.36
CA ALA A 87 -1.65 13.93 2.65
C ALA A 87 -1.59 12.77 1.66
N VAL A 88 -2.73 12.36 1.09
CA VAL A 88 -2.80 11.37 -0.01
C VAL A 88 -1.99 11.86 -1.21
N LEU A 89 -2.23 13.09 -1.66
CA LEU A 89 -1.52 13.66 -2.81
C LEU A 89 -0.03 13.86 -2.53
N ILE A 90 0.32 14.37 -1.35
CA ILE A 90 1.74 14.52 -0.93
C ILE A 90 2.42 13.15 -0.86
N GLY A 91 1.74 12.16 -0.28
CA GLY A 91 2.25 10.80 -0.15
C GLY A 91 2.54 10.18 -1.51
N PHE A 92 1.58 10.23 -2.42
CA PHE A 92 1.78 9.76 -3.79
C PHE A 92 2.98 10.44 -4.45
N LEU A 93 3.07 11.76 -4.38
CA LEU A 93 4.16 12.54 -4.99
C LEU A 93 5.53 12.15 -4.46
N PHE A 94 5.69 12.07 -3.15
CA PHE A 94 6.97 11.75 -2.53
C PHE A 94 7.33 10.27 -2.64
N SER A 95 6.35 9.37 -2.62
CA SER A 95 6.59 7.96 -2.94
C SER A 95 7.04 7.80 -4.39
N PHE A 96 6.36 8.43 -5.35
CA PHE A 96 6.77 8.38 -6.76
C PHE A 96 8.17 8.99 -6.98
N LEU A 97 8.47 10.10 -6.31
CA LEU A 97 9.82 10.67 -6.29
C LEU A 97 10.85 9.69 -5.72
N GLY A 98 10.53 9.03 -4.60
CA GLY A 98 11.35 7.95 -4.03
C GLY A 98 11.58 6.82 -5.04
N GLY A 99 10.56 6.44 -5.80
CA GLY A 99 10.67 5.47 -6.88
C GLY A 99 11.61 5.92 -8.01
N LEU A 100 11.50 7.17 -8.47
CA LEU A 100 12.40 7.73 -9.48
C LEU A 100 13.86 7.78 -9.00
N VAL A 101 14.08 8.20 -7.75
CA VAL A 101 15.40 8.18 -7.14
C VAL A 101 15.91 6.74 -7.03
N GLY A 102 15.08 5.81 -6.59
CA GLY A 102 15.40 4.39 -6.52
C GLY A 102 15.78 3.81 -7.88
N LEU A 103 15.01 4.09 -8.93
CA LEU A 103 15.31 3.69 -10.31
C LEU A 103 16.68 4.22 -10.76
N PHE A 104 16.97 5.50 -10.51
CA PHE A 104 18.26 6.10 -10.84
C PHE A 104 19.40 5.37 -10.12
N LEU A 105 19.26 5.13 -8.81
CA LEU A 105 20.25 4.42 -8.00
C LEU A 105 20.47 2.98 -8.49
N LEU A 106 19.40 2.24 -8.81
CA LEU A 106 19.49 0.90 -9.38
C LEU A 106 20.26 0.91 -10.71
N GLY A 107 20.03 1.91 -11.55
CA GLY A 107 20.78 2.10 -12.80
C GLY A 107 22.27 2.34 -12.57
N GLN A 108 22.65 3.18 -11.60
CA GLN A 108 24.05 3.38 -11.22
C GLN A 108 24.71 2.11 -10.68
N MET A 109 23.96 1.31 -9.92
CA MET A 109 24.41 0.03 -9.35
C MET A 109 24.41 -1.12 -10.38
N LYS A 110 23.95 -0.89 -11.61
CA LYS A 110 23.77 -1.93 -12.66
C LYS A 110 22.89 -3.10 -12.21
N LEU A 111 21.90 -2.81 -11.38
CA LEU A 111 20.89 -3.77 -10.92
C LEU A 111 19.68 -3.79 -11.85
N VAL A 112 18.76 -4.73 -11.61
CA VAL A 112 17.48 -4.77 -12.34
C VAL A 112 16.72 -3.47 -12.14
N LEU A 113 16.31 -2.85 -13.24
CA LEU A 113 15.57 -1.59 -13.22
C LEU A 113 14.10 -1.83 -12.91
N ILE A 114 13.62 -1.26 -11.81
CA ILE A 114 12.22 -1.29 -11.43
C ILE A 114 11.59 0.04 -11.82
N LEU A 115 10.69 0.01 -12.80
CA LEU A 115 9.99 1.19 -13.27
C LEU A 115 8.90 1.59 -12.25
N PRO A 116 8.90 2.84 -11.74
CA PRO A 116 7.89 3.32 -10.80
C PRO A 116 6.47 3.24 -11.37
N GLY A 117 5.64 2.37 -10.82
CA GLY A 117 4.23 2.22 -11.22
C GLY A 117 3.34 3.26 -10.54
N VAL A 118 2.44 3.91 -11.28
CA VAL A 118 1.52 4.91 -10.71
C VAL A 118 0.61 4.30 -9.64
N VAL A 119 0.09 3.09 -9.89
CA VAL A 119 -0.81 2.38 -8.99
C VAL A 119 -0.19 2.18 -7.60
N PRO A 120 0.94 1.47 -7.41
CA PRO A 120 1.48 1.24 -6.07
C PRO A 120 1.91 2.52 -5.37
N HIS A 121 2.57 3.44 -6.08
CA HIS A 121 2.96 4.73 -5.50
C HIS A 121 1.73 5.55 -5.09
N PHE A 122 0.62 5.46 -5.83
CA PHE A 122 -0.63 6.09 -5.42
C PHE A 122 -1.23 5.37 -4.22
N PHE A 123 -1.39 4.04 -4.25
CA PHE A 123 -2.10 3.33 -3.18
C PHE A 123 -1.29 3.22 -1.88
N THR A 124 -0.15 2.53 -1.92
CA THR A 124 0.68 2.33 -0.72
C THR A 124 1.43 3.61 -0.35
N GLY A 125 1.87 4.39 -1.32
CA GLY A 125 2.53 5.68 -1.10
C GLY A 125 1.61 6.75 -0.51
N ALA A 126 0.36 6.88 -1.00
CA ALA A 126 -0.59 7.78 -0.36
C ALA A 126 -0.94 7.34 1.06
N THR A 127 -1.11 6.02 1.27
CA THR A 127 -1.38 5.47 2.61
C THR A 127 -0.24 5.77 3.58
N ALA A 128 1.02 5.55 3.15
CA ALA A 128 2.20 5.95 3.90
C ALA A 128 2.23 7.45 4.19
N GLY A 129 1.82 8.28 3.22
CA GLY A 129 1.66 9.72 3.41
C GLY A 129 0.61 10.10 4.46
N VAL A 130 -0.56 9.43 4.48
CA VAL A 130 -1.62 9.67 5.46
C VAL A 130 -1.15 9.31 6.88
N PHE A 131 -0.56 8.14 7.07
CA PHE A 131 -0.02 7.73 8.37
C PHE A 131 1.20 8.56 8.78
N GLY A 132 2.07 8.91 7.84
CA GLY A 132 3.18 9.84 8.07
C GLY A 132 2.71 11.23 8.46
N ASN A 133 1.59 11.69 7.89
CA ASN A 133 0.96 12.95 8.30
C ASN A 133 0.39 12.90 9.72
N ALA A 134 -0.22 11.77 10.10
CA ALA A 134 -0.76 11.59 11.44
C ALA A 134 0.34 11.58 12.52
N THR A 135 1.52 11.05 12.22
CA THR A 135 2.63 10.90 13.19
C THR A 135 3.62 12.07 13.19
N GLY A 136 3.88 12.68 12.03
CA GLY A 136 4.91 13.72 11.86
C GLY A 136 4.48 14.93 11.05
N GLY A 137 3.17 15.13 10.86
CA GLY A 137 2.61 16.21 10.05
C GLY A 137 3.12 16.19 8.62
N ARG A 138 3.22 17.37 8.00
CA ARG A 138 3.64 17.50 6.59
C ARG A 138 5.00 16.85 6.31
N ARG A 139 5.97 16.97 7.23
CA ARG A 139 7.30 16.38 7.08
C ARG A 139 7.25 14.86 7.17
N GLY A 140 6.47 14.33 8.12
CA GLY A 140 6.25 12.89 8.25
C GLY A 140 5.59 12.30 6.99
N ALA A 141 4.62 13.00 6.40
CA ALA A 141 3.98 12.58 5.15
C ALA A 141 5.00 12.45 4.00
N MET A 142 5.88 13.45 3.83
CA MET A 142 6.89 13.48 2.78
C MET A 142 7.95 12.40 2.98
N ILE A 143 8.54 12.32 4.18
CA ILE A 143 9.63 11.39 4.48
C ILE A 143 9.13 9.94 4.49
N GLY A 144 7.99 9.69 5.13
CA GLY A 144 7.39 8.35 5.21
C GLY A 144 7.02 7.80 3.84
N ALA A 145 6.41 8.63 3.00
CA ALA A 145 6.07 8.21 1.65
C ALA A 145 7.30 8.05 0.75
N PHE A 146 8.31 8.91 0.87
CA PHE A 146 9.57 8.77 0.13
C PHE A 146 10.31 7.47 0.51
N ALA A 147 10.37 7.15 1.80
CA ALA A 147 10.93 5.89 2.27
C ALA A 147 10.15 4.68 1.74
N ASN A 148 8.82 4.74 1.76
CA ASN A 148 7.98 3.73 1.10
C ASN A 148 8.32 3.59 -0.39
N GLY A 149 8.44 4.70 -1.12
CA GLY A 149 8.81 4.71 -2.54
C GLY A 149 10.14 4.01 -2.84
N LEU A 150 11.15 4.23 -2.01
CA LEU A 150 12.42 3.51 -2.10
C LEU A 150 12.23 2.02 -1.80
N LEU A 151 11.53 1.68 -0.71
CA LEU A 151 11.30 0.29 -0.31
C LEU A 151 10.62 -0.52 -1.43
N ILE A 152 9.56 0.02 -2.03
CA ILE A 152 8.83 -0.65 -3.11
C ILE A 152 9.58 -0.65 -4.45
N THR A 153 10.75 -0.01 -4.51
CA THR A 153 11.67 -0.06 -5.66
C THR A 153 12.78 -1.09 -5.44
N PHE A 154 13.35 -1.15 -4.23
CA PHE A 154 14.45 -2.07 -3.92
C PHE A 154 13.98 -3.49 -3.54
N LEU A 155 12.86 -3.64 -2.84
CA LEU A 155 12.35 -4.96 -2.44
C LEU A 155 12.04 -5.86 -3.65
N PRO A 156 11.41 -5.37 -4.73
CA PRO A 156 11.21 -6.19 -5.93
C PRO A 156 12.50 -6.74 -6.54
N VAL A 157 13.61 -6.01 -6.48
CA VAL A 157 14.90 -6.49 -7.01
C VAL A 157 15.34 -7.77 -6.29
N LEU A 158 15.11 -7.84 -4.98
CA LEU A 158 15.42 -9.02 -4.17
C LEU A 158 14.40 -10.14 -4.34
N LEU A 159 13.15 -9.79 -4.68
CA LEU A 159 12.05 -10.73 -4.87
C LEU A 159 12.06 -11.40 -6.26
N LEU A 160 12.49 -10.70 -7.31
CA LEU A 160 12.46 -11.17 -8.70
C LEU A 160 13.14 -12.54 -8.92
N PRO A 161 14.30 -12.86 -8.29
CA PRO A 161 14.89 -14.20 -8.42
C PRO A 161 13.99 -15.32 -7.87
N VAL A 162 13.23 -15.04 -6.80
CA VAL A 162 12.25 -15.98 -6.24
C VAL A 162 11.10 -16.18 -7.23
N LEU A 163 10.52 -15.08 -7.72
CA LEU A 163 9.39 -15.12 -8.66
C LEU A 163 9.77 -15.77 -9.99
N GLY A 164 10.97 -15.50 -10.49
CA GLY A 164 11.51 -16.16 -11.69
C GLY A 164 11.60 -17.68 -11.54
N ALA A 165 11.98 -18.18 -10.36
CA ALA A 165 12.08 -19.62 -10.09
C ALA A 165 10.70 -20.34 -10.10
N ILE A 166 9.60 -19.60 -9.88
CA ILE A 166 8.23 -20.14 -9.89
C ILE A 166 7.43 -19.75 -11.15
N GLY A 167 8.11 -19.27 -12.20
CA GLY A 167 7.50 -18.99 -13.51
C GLY A 167 6.97 -17.56 -13.70
N PHE A 168 7.16 -16.68 -12.73
CA PHE A 168 6.79 -15.25 -12.78
C PHE A 168 8.00 -14.36 -13.08
N ALA A 169 8.80 -14.73 -14.08
CA ALA A 169 9.97 -13.95 -14.47
C ALA A 169 9.58 -12.54 -14.92
N ASN A 170 10.35 -11.54 -14.51
CA ASN A 170 10.15 -10.11 -14.84
C ASN A 170 8.79 -9.51 -14.41
N THR A 171 8.02 -10.21 -13.60
CA THR A 171 6.81 -9.68 -12.97
C THR A 171 7.00 -9.64 -11.47
N THR A 172 6.53 -8.56 -10.85
CA THR A 172 6.63 -8.37 -9.40
C THR A 172 5.43 -7.61 -8.90
N PHE A 173 5.16 -7.77 -7.62
CA PHE A 173 4.25 -6.93 -6.88
C PHE A 173 5.05 -5.83 -6.19
N SER A 174 4.36 -4.73 -5.90
CA SER A 174 4.98 -3.48 -5.44
C SER A 174 4.52 -3.08 -4.05
N ASP A 175 3.89 -4.00 -3.32
CA ASP A 175 3.57 -3.82 -1.91
C ASP A 175 4.75 -4.31 -1.06
N ALA A 176 5.14 -3.50 -0.08
CA ALA A 176 6.33 -3.78 0.72
C ALA A 176 6.19 -5.05 1.57
N ASP A 177 4.98 -5.33 2.07
CA ASP A 177 4.65 -6.55 2.80
C ASP A 177 4.76 -7.78 1.91
N PHE A 178 4.22 -7.74 0.69
CA PHE A 178 4.40 -8.81 -0.30
C PHE A 178 5.87 -9.01 -0.64
N GLY A 179 6.63 -7.91 -0.81
CA GLY A 179 8.07 -7.94 -1.01
C GLY A 179 8.80 -8.69 0.11
N VAL A 180 8.61 -8.26 1.35
CA VAL A 180 9.29 -8.85 2.52
C VAL A 180 8.87 -10.31 2.73
N ILE A 181 7.57 -10.59 2.78
CA ILE A 181 7.06 -11.95 3.02
C ILE A 181 7.43 -12.88 1.87
N GLY A 182 7.32 -12.41 0.63
CA GLY A 182 7.70 -13.17 -0.56
C GLY A 182 9.19 -13.54 -0.59
N ILE A 183 10.07 -12.61 -0.20
CA ILE A 183 11.51 -12.89 -0.09
C ILE A 183 11.78 -13.92 1.01
N LEU A 184 11.14 -13.78 2.17
CA LEU A 184 11.33 -14.69 3.31
C LEU A 184 10.85 -16.11 2.98
N LEU A 185 9.60 -16.26 2.55
CA LEU A 185 9.01 -17.56 2.22
C LEU A 185 9.66 -18.18 0.98
N GLY A 186 10.00 -17.36 -0.01
CA GLY A 186 10.70 -17.79 -1.22
C GLY A 186 12.09 -18.36 -0.97
N ASN A 187 12.86 -17.72 -0.09
CA ASN A 187 14.17 -18.26 0.31
C ASN A 187 14.01 -19.50 1.21
N LEU A 188 12.98 -19.55 2.05
CA LEU A 188 12.69 -20.73 2.86
C LEU A 188 12.34 -21.96 2.00
N ALA A 189 11.69 -21.75 0.84
CA ALA A 189 11.38 -22.81 -0.14
C ALA A 189 12.61 -23.47 -0.77
N ARG A 190 13.81 -22.90 -0.60
CA ARG A 190 15.07 -23.55 -0.98
C ARG A 190 15.46 -24.67 -0.02
N TYR A 191 14.97 -24.65 1.22
CA TYR A 191 15.37 -25.57 2.28
C TYR A 191 14.21 -26.45 2.77
N LEU A 192 12.97 -26.00 2.61
CA LEU A 192 11.77 -26.69 3.06
C LEU A 192 10.84 -27.01 1.89
N SER A 193 10.15 -28.15 1.97
CA SER A 193 9.12 -28.51 1.00
C SER A 193 7.92 -27.55 1.11
N PRO A 194 7.15 -27.34 0.01
CA PRO A 194 5.95 -26.51 0.06
C PRO A 194 4.96 -26.90 1.16
N MET A 195 4.80 -28.21 1.42
CA MET A 195 3.94 -28.72 2.49
C MET A 195 4.44 -28.33 3.89
N ALA A 196 5.76 -28.33 4.10
CA ALA A 196 6.34 -27.92 5.37
C ALA A 196 6.16 -26.41 5.62
N ILE A 197 6.29 -25.58 4.57
CA ILE A 197 6.07 -24.13 4.67
C ILE A 197 4.60 -23.83 4.94
N THR A 198 3.68 -24.46 4.22
CA THR A 198 2.24 -24.31 4.46
C THR A 198 1.88 -24.76 5.88
N GLY A 199 2.41 -25.90 6.33
CA GLY A 199 2.22 -26.37 7.70
C GLY A 199 2.73 -25.39 8.76
N LEU A 200 3.91 -24.79 8.54
CA LEU A 200 4.48 -23.76 9.42
C LEU A 200 3.59 -22.52 9.50
N VAL A 201 3.14 -21.99 8.36
CA VAL A 201 2.28 -20.80 8.30
C VAL A 201 0.95 -21.05 8.98
N VAL A 202 0.33 -22.22 8.74
CA VAL A 202 -0.92 -22.62 9.40
C VAL A 202 -0.73 -22.79 10.91
N ALA A 203 0.38 -23.39 11.34
CA ALA A 203 0.69 -23.55 12.76
C ALA A 203 0.91 -22.20 13.45
N LEU A 204 1.65 -21.28 12.82
CA LEU A 204 1.84 -19.90 13.30
C LEU A 204 0.50 -19.17 13.44
N PHE A 205 -0.36 -19.28 12.42
CA PHE A 205 -1.69 -18.66 12.45
C PHE A 205 -2.56 -19.26 13.56
N ALA A 206 -2.59 -20.60 13.68
CA ALA A 206 -3.32 -21.29 14.74
C ALA A 206 -2.81 -20.91 16.14
N LEU A 207 -1.49 -20.75 16.31
CA LEU A 207 -0.88 -20.28 17.56
C LEU A 207 -1.28 -18.84 17.87
N LEU A 208 -1.29 -17.93 16.90
CA LEU A 208 -1.77 -16.55 17.09
C LEU A 208 -3.25 -16.51 17.49
N VAL A 209 -4.08 -17.34 16.87
CA VAL A 209 -5.50 -17.49 17.23
C VAL A 209 -5.64 -18.05 18.65
N ALA A 210 -4.93 -19.13 18.97
CA ALA A 210 -4.96 -19.73 20.30
C ALA A 210 -4.47 -18.76 21.38
N TYR A 211 -3.37 -18.04 21.12
CA TYR A 211 -2.86 -16.99 22.01
C TYR A 211 -3.90 -15.89 22.23
N ASN A 212 -4.54 -15.40 21.16
CA ASN A 212 -5.57 -14.37 21.28
C ASN A 212 -6.77 -14.85 22.12
N VAL A 213 -7.25 -16.08 21.89
CA VAL A 213 -8.35 -16.67 22.68
C VAL A 213 -7.94 -16.83 24.16
N LEU A 214 -6.75 -17.37 24.43
CA LEU A 214 -6.25 -17.58 25.80
C LEU A 214 -5.94 -16.26 26.52
N ALA A 215 -5.40 -15.26 25.83
CA ALA A 215 -5.11 -13.95 26.39
C ALA A 215 -6.39 -13.15 26.70
N LYS A 216 -7.43 -13.29 25.87
CA LYS A 216 -8.76 -12.68 26.10
C LYS A 216 -9.44 -13.30 27.33
N ASN A 217 -9.30 -14.61 27.53
CA ASN A 217 -9.79 -15.29 28.73
C ASN A 217 -9.07 -14.81 29.99
N LYS A 218 -7.74 -14.63 29.95
CA LYS A 218 -6.96 -14.11 31.09
C LYS A 218 -7.37 -12.69 31.51
N LYS A 219 -7.63 -11.79 30.57
CA LYS A 219 -8.13 -10.44 30.87
C LYS A 219 -9.54 -10.45 31.47
N ALA A 220 -10.44 -11.28 30.94
CA ALA A 220 -11.78 -11.42 31.47
C ALA A 220 -11.79 -12.00 32.90
N THR A 221 -10.90 -12.95 33.22
CA THR A 221 -10.78 -13.50 34.58
C THR A 221 -10.18 -12.50 35.58
N ALA A 222 -9.24 -11.64 35.14
CA ALA A 222 -8.63 -10.61 35.98
C ALA A 222 -9.62 -9.49 36.35
N GLU A 223 -10.44 -9.01 35.40
CA GLU A 223 -11.46 -7.98 35.66
C GLU A 223 -12.58 -8.46 36.61
N VAL A 224 -12.87 -9.77 36.63
CA VAL A 224 -13.86 -10.37 37.54
C VAL A 224 -13.32 -10.48 38.97
N GLN A 225 -12.04 -10.82 39.15
CA GLN A 225 -11.41 -10.88 40.48
C GLN A 225 -11.23 -9.50 41.12
N GLU A 226 -10.91 -8.48 40.31
CA GLU A 226 -10.72 -7.11 40.79
C GLU A 226 -12.06 -6.48 41.25
N ASN A 227 -13.16 -6.76 40.53
CA ASN A 227 -14.50 -6.31 40.93
C ASN A 227 -15.13 -7.11 42.08
N SER A 228 -14.68 -8.35 42.36
CA SER A 228 -15.12 -9.10 43.55
C SER A 228 -14.35 -8.72 44.81
N GLY A 229 -13.09 -8.29 44.70
CA GLY A 229 -12.27 -7.85 45.83
C GLY A 229 -12.56 -6.43 46.31
N ALA A 230 -13.24 -5.60 45.52
CA ALA A 230 -13.66 -4.24 45.89
C ALA A 230 -15.01 -4.18 46.64
N LYS A 231 -15.60 -5.33 46.98
CA LYS A 231 -16.90 -5.45 47.66
C LYS A 231 -16.82 -6.04 49.09
N GLU A 232 -15.64 -6.19 49.66
CA GLU A 232 -15.46 -6.49 51.10
C GLU A 232 -14.90 -5.30 51.86
#